data_AF-A0A5E4TRN9-F1
#
_entry.id   AF-A0A5E4TRN9-F1
#
_cell.length_a   1.000
_cell.length_b   1.000
_cell.length_c   1.000
_cell.angle_alpha   90.00
_cell.angle_beta   90.00
_cell.angle_gamma   90.00
#
_symmetry.space_group_name_H-M   'P 1'
#
loop_
_entity.id
_entity.type
_entity.pdbx_description
1 polymer ?
#
loop_
_entity_poly.entity_id
_entity_poly.type
_entity_poly.pdbx_seq_one_letter_code
_entity_poly.pdbx_strand_id
1 'polypeptide(L)'
;MMKWWRSYPLMCAAWLASLLAMASAPSFAASAVAAVRTAGGLRYVSVTNQTSMAKAKVAALERCRTQLASGRRGGRCEVLMAGNGPAYWAVVRAVNGEVGIALGDTQTSAVQDAFVVCQRAGRCSLDSAQVWFDNGQRPGRRLPPPRAAPASPTSCRIPTGQIVRMQTRCVDGACVRTYENGCTIRFQAARCLDRETSRYVWRPNGCDDDD
;
A
#
# COMPACT_ATOMS: atom_id res chain seq x y z
N MET A 1 60.31 -29.25 -4.61
CA MET A 1 58.99 -29.48 -3.98
C MET A 1 58.00 -28.45 -4.51
N MET A 2 57.18 -28.86 -5.49
CA MET A 2 56.08 -28.10 -6.07
C MET A 2 54.81 -28.34 -5.26
N LYS A 3 54.18 -27.30 -4.70
CA LYS A 3 52.80 -27.38 -4.18
C LYS A 3 52.23 -26.00 -3.79
N TRP A 4 52.15 -25.05 -4.74
CA TRP A 4 51.44 -23.79 -4.43
C TRP A 4 50.61 -23.16 -5.57
N TRP A 5 50.43 -23.87 -6.67
CA TRP A 5 49.74 -23.34 -7.87
C TRP A 5 48.36 -23.95 -8.13
N ARG A 6 47.75 -24.61 -7.14
CA ARG A 6 46.45 -25.29 -7.32
C ARG A 6 45.23 -24.53 -6.76
N SER A 7 45.43 -23.45 -6.02
CA SER A 7 44.33 -22.78 -5.29
C SER A 7 43.87 -21.46 -5.88
N TYR A 8 44.64 -20.86 -6.79
CA TYR A 8 44.32 -19.56 -7.40
C TYR A 8 43.10 -19.55 -8.36
N PRO A 9 42.81 -20.60 -9.18
CA PRO A 9 41.70 -20.50 -10.12
C PRO A 9 40.33 -20.62 -9.44
N LEU A 10 40.27 -21.24 -8.25
CA LEU A 10 39.02 -21.39 -7.48
C LEU A 10 38.61 -20.11 -6.76
N MET A 11 39.56 -19.30 -6.28
CA MET A 11 39.24 -18.00 -5.65
C MET A 11 38.76 -16.95 -6.65
N CYS A 12 39.34 -16.90 -7.86
CA CYS A 12 38.90 -15.96 -8.90
C CYS A 12 37.48 -16.26 -9.42
N ALA A 13 37.10 -17.54 -9.54
CA ALA A 13 35.78 -17.94 -9.99
C ALA A 13 34.67 -17.56 -8.99
N ALA A 14 34.92 -17.70 -7.68
CA ALA A 14 33.98 -17.32 -6.64
C ALA A 14 33.76 -15.80 -6.55
N TRP A 15 34.81 -15.02 -6.82
CA TRP A 15 34.74 -13.56 -6.88
C TRP A 15 33.98 -13.05 -8.11
N LEU A 16 34.19 -13.66 -9.28
CA LEU A 16 33.44 -13.34 -10.51
C LEU A 16 31.95 -13.71 -10.38
N ALA A 17 31.62 -14.85 -9.76
CA ALA A 17 30.23 -15.25 -9.52
C ALA A 17 29.51 -14.29 -8.54
N SER A 18 30.21 -13.78 -7.52
CA SER A 18 29.66 -12.78 -6.59
C SER A 18 29.46 -11.41 -7.24
N LEU A 19 30.31 -11.02 -8.20
CA LEU A 19 30.16 -9.80 -8.98
C LEU A 19 29.00 -9.88 -10.00
N LEU A 20 28.72 -11.06 -10.57
CA LEU A 20 27.56 -11.28 -11.45
C LEU A 20 26.23 -11.39 -10.70
N ALA A 21 26.22 -11.78 -9.42
CA ALA A 21 25.02 -11.78 -8.58
C ALA A 21 24.56 -10.37 -8.16
N MET A 22 25.42 -9.35 -8.30
CA MET A 22 25.06 -7.93 -8.15
C MET A 22 24.63 -7.25 -9.45
N ALA A 23 24.50 -7.99 -10.55
CA ALA A 23 23.91 -7.49 -11.78
C ALA A 23 22.41 -7.22 -11.57
N SER A 24 22.13 -6.00 -11.08
CA SER A 24 20.89 -5.24 -11.27
C SER A 24 19.63 -6.10 -11.28
N ALA A 25 19.00 -6.24 -10.11
CA ALA A 25 17.56 -6.46 -10.08
C ALA A 25 16.94 -5.40 -11.01
N PRO A 26 16.35 -5.81 -12.14
CA PRO A 26 15.89 -4.83 -13.09
C PRO A 26 14.78 -4.03 -12.44
N SER A 27 14.94 -2.70 -12.40
CA SER A 27 13.94 -1.76 -11.91
C SER A 27 12.76 -1.68 -12.89
N PHE A 28 12.05 -2.79 -13.03
CA PHE A 28 10.88 -2.90 -13.89
C PHE A 28 9.64 -2.50 -13.11
N ALA A 29 9.10 -1.31 -13.35
CA ALA A 29 7.65 -1.19 -13.38
C ALA A 29 7.17 0.08 -14.07
N ALA A 30 6.78 -0.11 -15.33
CA ALA A 30 5.81 0.72 -15.98
C ALA A 30 4.45 0.03 -15.94
N SER A 31 3.41 0.84 -15.83
CA SER A 31 2.03 0.41 -15.91
C SER A 31 1.31 1.16 -17.03
N ALA A 32 0.27 0.53 -17.57
CA ALA A 32 -0.60 1.16 -18.54
C ALA A 32 -2.04 0.67 -18.38
N VAL A 33 -2.97 1.54 -18.73
CA VAL A 33 -4.40 1.25 -18.81
C VAL A 33 -4.82 1.39 -20.26
N ALA A 34 -5.46 0.36 -20.79
CA ALA A 34 -6.09 0.38 -22.10
C ALA A 34 -7.57 0.10 -21.97
N ALA A 35 -8.37 0.63 -22.89
CA ALA A 35 -9.81 0.50 -22.86
C ALA A 35 -10.41 0.35 -24.25
N VAL A 36 -11.63 -0.17 -24.28
CA VAL A 36 -12.50 -0.19 -25.44
C VAL A 36 -13.80 0.53 -25.10
N ARG A 37 -14.26 1.35 -26.03
CA ARG A 37 -15.56 2.02 -25.93
C ARG A 37 -16.65 1.04 -26.36
N THR A 38 -17.65 0.86 -25.49
CA THR A 38 -18.82 0.03 -25.74
C THR A 38 -20.10 0.85 -25.61
N ALA A 39 -21.25 0.30 -25.99
CA ALA A 39 -22.54 0.96 -25.82
C ALA A 39 -22.86 1.29 -24.34
N GLY A 40 -22.30 0.52 -23.39
CA GLY A 40 -22.42 0.76 -21.95
C GLY A 40 -21.27 1.57 -21.33
N GLY A 41 -20.46 2.26 -22.14
CA GLY A 41 -19.32 3.05 -21.70
C GLY A 41 -17.96 2.37 -21.87
N LEU A 42 -16.94 2.90 -21.18
CA LEU A 42 -15.56 2.42 -21.27
C LEU A 42 -15.36 1.17 -20.40
N ARG A 43 -14.91 0.09 -21.04
CA ARG A 43 -14.36 -1.09 -20.37
C ARG A 43 -12.84 -1.02 -20.48
N TYR A 44 -12.13 -1.22 -19.38
CA TYR A 44 -10.67 -1.09 -19.36
C TYR A 44 -9.99 -2.31 -18.75
N VAL A 45 -8.70 -2.45 -19.06
CA VAL A 45 -7.76 -3.38 -18.45
C VAL A 45 -6.53 -2.60 -18.01
N SER A 46 -5.91 -3.04 -16.93
CA SER A 46 -4.60 -2.54 -16.50
C SER A 46 -3.54 -3.63 -16.63
N VAL A 47 -2.31 -3.19 -16.89
CA VAL A 47 -1.10 -4.00 -16.81
C VAL A 47 -0.09 -3.27 -15.94
N THR A 48 0.64 -4.04 -15.14
CA THR A 48 1.66 -3.54 -14.21
C THR A 48 2.97 -4.29 -14.41
N ASN A 49 4.02 -3.89 -13.70
CA ASN A 49 5.31 -4.59 -13.62
C ASN A 49 6.00 -4.78 -14.99
N GLN A 50 5.84 -3.82 -15.91
CA GLN A 50 6.45 -3.89 -17.23
C GLN A 50 7.83 -3.23 -17.23
N THR A 51 8.71 -3.69 -18.11
CA THR A 51 10.11 -3.22 -18.11
C THR A 51 10.27 -1.79 -18.62
N SER A 52 9.28 -1.26 -19.34
CA SER A 52 9.26 0.11 -19.86
C SER A 52 7.83 0.51 -20.22
N MET A 53 7.58 1.83 -20.35
CA MET A 53 6.27 2.33 -20.80
C MET A 53 5.87 1.79 -22.17
N ALA A 54 6.83 1.60 -23.08
CA ALA A 54 6.56 1.04 -24.39
C ALA A 54 6.00 -0.39 -24.28
N LYS A 55 6.64 -1.25 -23.46
CA LYS A 55 6.12 -2.60 -23.19
C LYS A 55 4.78 -2.57 -22.47
N ALA A 56 4.59 -1.65 -21.52
CA ALA A 56 3.31 -1.48 -20.85
C ALA A 56 2.17 -1.15 -21.80
N LYS A 57 2.38 -0.21 -22.72
CA LYS A 57 1.38 0.15 -23.73
C LYS A 57 1.03 -1.03 -24.62
N VAL A 58 2.02 -1.76 -25.13
CA VAL A 58 1.81 -2.93 -25.98
C VAL A 58 1.05 -4.03 -25.23
N ALA A 59 1.49 -4.36 -24.01
CA ALA A 59 0.85 -5.38 -23.18
C ALA A 59 -0.59 -5.01 -22.81
N ALA A 60 -0.87 -3.73 -22.51
CA ALA A 60 -2.23 -3.26 -22.23
C ALA A 60 -3.14 -3.38 -23.45
N LEU A 61 -2.65 -3.00 -24.64
CA LEU A 61 -3.41 -3.13 -25.88
C LEU A 61 -3.68 -4.59 -26.23
N GLU A 62 -2.69 -5.47 -26.09
CA GLU A 62 -2.85 -6.90 -26.32
C GLU A 62 -3.88 -7.50 -25.36
N ARG A 63 -3.78 -7.21 -24.06
CA ARG A 63 -4.75 -7.64 -23.05
C ARG A 63 -6.16 -7.10 -23.32
N CYS A 64 -6.27 -5.84 -23.77
CA CYS A 64 -7.56 -5.27 -24.13
C CYS A 64 -8.18 -6.00 -25.33
N ARG A 65 -7.40 -6.27 -26.38
CA ARG A 65 -7.87 -6.98 -27.58
C ARG A 65 -8.32 -8.40 -27.26
N THR A 66 -7.58 -9.10 -26.40
CA THR A 66 -7.91 -10.48 -26.03
C THR A 66 -9.10 -10.57 -25.10
N GLN A 67 -9.24 -9.66 -24.12
CA GLN A 67 -10.28 -9.76 -23.08
C GLN A 67 -11.55 -8.97 -23.37
N LEU A 68 -11.45 -7.82 -24.03
CA LEU A 68 -12.56 -6.87 -24.18
C LEU A 68 -13.00 -6.66 -25.62
N ALA A 69 -12.11 -6.88 -26.60
CA ALA A 69 -12.39 -6.68 -28.01
C ALA A 69 -12.08 -7.92 -28.86
N SER A 70 -12.38 -9.11 -28.33
CA SER A 70 -12.17 -10.37 -29.05
C SER A 70 -13.13 -10.50 -30.25
N GLY A 71 -12.60 -10.88 -31.41
CA GLY A 71 -13.39 -11.15 -32.62
C GLY A 71 -13.69 -9.92 -33.49
N ARG A 72 -14.37 -10.13 -34.63
CA ARG A 72 -14.58 -9.09 -35.67
C ARG A 72 -15.46 -7.91 -35.27
N ARG A 73 -16.26 -8.05 -34.20
CA ARG A 73 -17.10 -6.97 -33.65
C ARG A 73 -16.49 -6.32 -32.41
N GLY A 74 -15.28 -6.73 -32.02
CA GLY A 74 -14.55 -6.10 -30.93
C GLY A 74 -14.26 -4.64 -31.27
N GLY A 75 -14.64 -3.72 -30.37
CA GLY A 75 -14.36 -2.30 -30.56
C GLY A 75 -12.86 -2.00 -30.59
N ARG A 76 -12.50 -0.75 -30.93
CA ARG A 76 -11.09 -0.35 -30.96
C ARG A 76 -10.54 -0.20 -29.54
N CYS A 77 -9.51 -0.97 -29.23
CA CYS A 77 -8.73 -0.81 -28.00
C CYS A 77 -7.73 0.34 -28.12
N GLU A 78 -7.70 1.22 -27.12
CA GLU A 78 -6.82 2.38 -27.06
C GLU A 78 -6.16 2.49 -25.68
N VAL A 79 -4.94 3.02 -25.63
CA VAL A 79 -4.26 3.30 -24.35
C VAL A 79 -4.81 4.60 -23.80
N LEU A 80 -5.40 4.55 -22.61
CA LEU A 80 -5.88 5.74 -21.90
C LEU A 80 -4.76 6.44 -21.14
N MET A 81 -3.89 5.67 -20.49
CA MET A 81 -2.79 6.22 -19.71
C MET A 81 -1.65 5.22 -19.59
N ALA A 82 -0.41 5.70 -19.52
CA ALA A 82 0.76 4.90 -19.18
C ALA A 82 1.71 5.73 -18.33
N GLY A 83 2.42 5.10 -17.40
CA GLY A 83 3.32 5.79 -16.48
C GLY A 83 4.34 4.84 -15.88
N ASN A 84 5.41 5.40 -15.34
CA ASN A 84 6.42 4.67 -14.58
C ASN A 84 6.08 4.75 -13.09
N GLY A 85 6.21 3.63 -12.39
CA GLY A 85 6.25 3.59 -10.94
C GLY A 85 7.54 4.22 -10.38
N PRO A 86 7.60 4.55 -9.07
CA PRO A 86 6.62 4.11 -8.10
C PRO A 86 5.47 5.11 -8.01
N ALA A 87 4.23 4.63 -8.09
CA ALA A 87 3.05 5.49 -7.99
C ALA A 87 1.80 4.69 -7.62
N TYR A 88 0.91 5.31 -6.88
CA TYR A 88 -0.47 4.85 -6.77
C TYR A 88 -1.21 5.23 -8.04
N TRP A 89 -1.94 4.28 -8.58
CA TRP A 89 -2.84 4.48 -9.69
C TRP A 89 -4.27 4.41 -9.18
N ALA A 90 -5.13 5.29 -9.67
CA ALA A 90 -6.56 5.22 -9.39
C ALA A 90 -7.37 5.37 -10.67
N VAL A 91 -8.46 4.60 -10.74
CA VAL A 91 -9.50 4.73 -11.75
C VAL A 91 -10.83 4.96 -11.05
N VAL A 92 -11.53 6.02 -11.42
CA VAL A 92 -12.88 6.34 -10.92
C VAL A 92 -13.84 6.27 -12.09
N ARG A 93 -15.00 5.65 -11.88
CA ARG A 93 -16.02 5.46 -12.91
C ARG A 93 -17.16 6.45 -12.75
N ALA A 94 -17.57 7.05 -13.86
CA ALA A 94 -18.76 7.88 -13.96
C ALA A 94 -20.01 7.03 -14.21
N VAL A 95 -21.18 7.54 -13.85
CA VAL A 95 -22.48 6.87 -14.07
C VAL A 95 -22.80 6.62 -15.54
N ASN A 96 -22.26 7.45 -16.44
CA ASN A 96 -22.39 7.29 -17.90
C ASN A 96 -21.35 6.30 -18.49
N GLY A 97 -20.55 5.66 -17.63
CA GLY A 97 -19.55 4.67 -18.01
C GLY A 97 -18.20 5.25 -18.47
N GLU A 98 -18.02 6.58 -18.45
CA GLU A 98 -16.70 7.19 -18.59
C GLU A 98 -15.81 6.91 -17.37
N VAL A 99 -14.50 7.11 -17.52
CA VAL A 99 -13.54 6.89 -16.43
C VAL A 99 -12.55 8.03 -16.33
N GLY A 100 -12.21 8.42 -15.10
CA GLY A 100 -11.06 9.25 -14.80
C GLY A 100 -9.92 8.39 -14.29
N ILE A 101 -8.70 8.66 -14.76
CA ILE A 101 -7.49 7.92 -14.38
C ILE A 101 -6.44 8.93 -13.92
N ALA A 102 -5.76 8.65 -12.82
CA ALA A 102 -4.65 9.47 -12.35
C ALA A 102 -3.58 8.63 -11.64
N LEU A 103 -2.39 9.24 -11.52
CA LEU A 103 -1.29 8.75 -10.69
C LEU A 103 -1.07 9.70 -9.52
N GLY A 104 -0.69 9.17 -8.37
CA GLY A 104 -0.34 9.95 -7.19
C GLY A 104 0.77 9.31 -6.35
N ASP A 105 1.46 10.13 -5.58
CA ASP A 105 2.49 9.66 -4.63
C ASP A 105 1.85 8.98 -3.40
N THR A 106 0.55 9.20 -3.17
CA THR A 106 -0.28 8.53 -2.17
C THR A 106 -1.57 7.99 -2.78
N GLN A 107 -2.19 7.00 -2.14
CA GLN A 107 -3.51 6.50 -2.54
C GLN A 107 -4.55 7.62 -2.57
N THR A 108 -4.59 8.48 -1.55
CA THR A 108 -5.55 9.58 -1.45
C THR A 108 -5.40 10.58 -2.59
N SER A 109 -4.16 10.99 -2.89
CA SER A 109 -3.91 11.92 -4.00
C SER A 109 -4.31 11.31 -5.35
N ALA A 110 -3.96 10.03 -5.59
CA ALA A 110 -4.31 9.35 -6.83
C ALA A 110 -5.84 9.28 -7.03
N VAL A 111 -6.59 8.91 -5.98
CA VAL A 111 -8.05 8.82 -6.03
C VAL A 111 -8.69 10.18 -6.25
N GLN A 112 -8.23 11.21 -5.53
CA GLN A 112 -8.79 12.56 -5.66
C GLN A 112 -8.57 13.13 -7.06
N ASP A 113 -7.36 12.97 -7.60
CA ASP A 113 -7.04 13.45 -8.95
C ASP A 113 -7.84 12.67 -10.01
N ALA A 114 -7.97 11.35 -9.85
CA ALA A 114 -8.78 10.53 -10.76
C ALA A 114 -10.27 10.92 -10.70
N PHE A 115 -10.78 11.28 -9.51
CA PHE A 115 -12.14 11.78 -9.32
C PHE A 115 -12.36 13.12 -10.03
N VAL A 116 -11.42 14.07 -9.91
CA VAL A 116 -11.47 15.36 -10.62
C VAL A 116 -11.45 15.16 -12.14
N VAL A 117 -10.61 14.25 -12.65
CA VAL A 117 -10.61 13.91 -14.08
C VAL A 117 -11.95 13.29 -14.49
N CYS A 118 -12.49 12.38 -13.69
CA CYS A 118 -13.78 11.74 -13.94
C CYS A 118 -14.92 12.76 -14.00
N GLN A 119 -14.94 13.75 -13.11
CA GLN A 119 -15.98 14.78 -13.04
C GLN A 119 -16.09 15.63 -14.33
N ARG A 120 -15.00 15.74 -15.10
CA ARG A 120 -15.02 16.40 -16.41
C ARG A 120 -15.83 15.63 -17.45
N ALA A 121 -16.00 14.33 -17.27
CA ALA A 121 -16.67 13.44 -18.19
C ALA A 121 -18.10 13.05 -17.74
N GLY A 122 -18.43 13.20 -16.46
CA GLY A 122 -19.78 12.90 -15.94
C GLY A 122 -19.88 12.94 -14.41
N ARG A 123 -21.01 12.46 -13.88
CA ARG A 123 -21.20 12.31 -12.42
C ARG A 123 -20.44 11.08 -11.94
N CYS A 124 -19.54 11.27 -10.97
CA CYS A 124 -18.68 10.21 -10.43
C CYS A 124 -18.91 10.02 -8.92
N SER A 125 -18.64 8.82 -8.41
CA SER A 125 -18.59 8.54 -6.96
C SER A 125 -17.22 7.97 -6.59
N LEU A 126 -16.70 8.38 -5.42
CA LEU A 126 -15.47 7.83 -4.85
C LEU A 126 -15.58 6.34 -4.52
N ASP A 127 -16.78 5.81 -4.28
CA ASP A 127 -17.00 4.39 -4.01
C ASP A 127 -16.68 3.49 -5.22
N SER A 128 -16.63 4.09 -6.43
CA SER A 128 -16.25 3.39 -7.65
C SER A 128 -14.74 3.31 -7.87
N ALA A 129 -13.94 3.87 -6.95
CA ALA A 129 -12.50 3.97 -7.11
C ALA A 129 -11.82 2.60 -7.04
N GLN A 130 -11.09 2.25 -8.09
CA GLN A 130 -10.16 1.13 -8.10
C GLN A 130 -8.74 1.66 -7.99
N VAL A 131 -7.99 1.15 -7.01
CA VAL A 131 -6.63 1.61 -6.74
C VAL A 131 -5.68 0.43 -6.78
N TRP A 132 -4.51 0.63 -7.38
CA TRP A 132 -3.39 -0.29 -7.27
C TRP A 132 -2.09 0.50 -7.10
N PHE A 133 -1.11 -0.14 -6.48
CA PHE A 133 0.21 0.45 -6.32
C PHE A 133 1.19 -0.19 -7.31
N ASP A 134 1.88 0.65 -8.07
CA ASP A 134 2.94 0.23 -8.97
C ASP A 134 4.28 0.40 -8.27
N ASN A 135 4.93 -0.72 -7.91
CA ASN A 135 6.16 -0.77 -7.12
C ASN A 135 7.43 -0.35 -7.91
N GLY A 136 7.29 0.10 -9.16
CA GLY A 136 8.45 0.43 -10.02
C GLY A 136 9.39 1.43 -9.42
N GLN A 137 10.64 1.45 -9.85
CA GLN A 137 11.58 2.52 -9.49
C GLN A 137 11.74 3.45 -10.69
N ARG A 138 11.22 4.66 -10.57
CA ARG A 138 11.44 5.76 -11.52
C ARG A 138 12.91 6.14 -11.38
N PRO A 139 13.70 6.21 -12.46
CA PRO A 139 15.01 6.84 -12.40
C PRO A 139 14.85 8.24 -11.79
N GLY A 140 15.45 8.46 -10.61
CA GLY A 140 15.44 9.76 -9.92
C GLY A 140 14.25 10.08 -9.00
N ARG A 141 13.27 9.17 -8.79
CA ARG A 141 12.18 9.41 -7.83
C ARG A 141 11.98 8.18 -6.92
N ARG A 142 12.60 8.21 -5.74
CA ARG A 142 12.18 7.35 -4.61
C ARG A 142 10.84 7.88 -4.12
N LEU A 143 9.88 7.00 -3.83
CA LEU A 143 8.71 7.41 -3.06
C LEU A 143 9.19 8.10 -1.77
N PRO A 144 8.42 9.06 -1.25
CA PRO A 144 8.54 9.36 0.17
C PRO A 144 8.42 8.02 0.93
N PRO A 145 9.27 7.76 1.94
CA PRO A 145 9.15 6.55 2.73
C PRO A 145 7.68 6.40 3.16
N PRO A 146 7.13 5.16 3.20
CA PRO A 146 5.79 4.94 3.72
C PRO A 146 5.69 5.72 5.01
N ARG A 147 4.62 6.53 5.17
CA ARG A 147 4.42 7.39 6.35
C ARG A 147 4.87 6.58 7.53
N ALA A 148 5.93 7.06 8.21
CA ALA A 148 6.50 6.36 9.33
C ALA A 148 5.32 5.92 10.20
N ALA A 149 5.27 4.62 10.55
CA ALA A 149 4.32 4.16 11.53
C ALA A 149 4.31 5.21 12.65
N PRO A 150 3.12 5.73 13.05
CA PRO A 150 3.03 6.85 13.97
C PRO A 150 4.06 6.62 15.06
N ALA A 151 4.99 7.59 15.20
CA ALA A 151 6.22 7.41 15.96
C ALA A 151 5.90 6.54 17.17
N SER A 152 6.53 5.36 17.23
CA SER A 152 6.43 4.48 18.40
C SER A 152 6.52 5.40 19.61
N PRO A 153 5.47 5.47 20.45
CA PRO A 153 5.34 6.54 21.42
C PRO A 153 6.66 6.63 22.16
N THR A 154 7.29 7.80 22.09
CA THR A 154 8.55 8.13 22.77
C THR A 154 8.57 7.35 24.07
N SER A 155 9.50 6.40 24.21
CA SER A 155 9.65 5.48 25.34
C SER A 155 9.13 6.16 26.60
N CYS A 156 7.88 5.86 26.92
CA CYS A 156 7.08 6.67 27.80
C CYS A 156 7.40 6.19 29.21
N ARG A 157 8.59 6.56 29.70
CA ARG A 157 9.11 6.08 30.97
C ARG A 157 8.36 6.83 32.07
N ILE A 158 7.35 6.17 32.62
CA ILE A 158 6.62 6.66 33.80
C ILE A 158 7.66 6.79 34.93
N PRO A 159 7.83 7.97 35.55
CA PRO A 159 8.70 8.08 36.71
C PRO A 159 8.11 7.24 37.85
N THR A 160 8.79 6.14 38.18
CA THR A 160 8.46 5.30 39.33
C THR A 160 8.61 6.11 40.62
N GLY A 161 7.56 6.15 41.45
CA GLY A 161 7.60 6.80 42.77
C GLY A 161 7.00 8.20 42.84
N GLN A 162 6.42 8.75 41.76
CA GLN A 162 5.67 10.01 41.80
C GLN A 162 4.18 9.77 41.55
N ILE A 163 3.32 10.39 42.37
CA ILE A 163 1.87 10.40 42.17
C ILE A 163 1.57 11.35 41.01
N VAL A 164 1.63 10.84 39.78
CA VAL A 164 1.26 11.59 38.58
C VAL A 164 -0.24 11.46 38.39
N ARG A 165 -0.96 12.58 38.24
CA ARG A 165 -2.39 12.55 37.94
C ARG A 165 -2.61 11.80 36.63
N MET A 166 -3.53 10.84 36.65
CA MET A 166 -3.84 9.98 35.50
C MET A 166 -5.34 9.98 35.21
N GLN A 167 -5.68 9.91 33.93
CA GLN A 167 -7.04 9.72 33.45
C GLN A 167 -7.12 8.41 32.67
N THR A 168 -8.03 7.52 33.05
CA THR A 168 -8.25 6.24 32.36
C THR A 168 -9.58 6.29 31.62
N ARG A 169 -9.59 5.91 30.34
CA ARG A 169 -10.80 5.74 29.52
C ARG A 169 -10.82 4.32 28.96
N CYS A 170 -11.93 3.62 29.13
CA CYS A 170 -12.08 2.24 28.68
C CYS A 170 -13.33 2.07 27.82
N VAL A 171 -13.22 1.25 26.77
CA VAL A 171 -14.33 0.82 25.92
C VAL A 171 -14.17 -0.70 25.72
N ASP A 172 -15.14 -1.49 26.17
CA ASP A 172 -15.16 -2.95 26.02
C ASP A 172 -13.86 -3.67 26.48
N GLY A 173 -13.27 -3.19 27.58
CA GLY A 173 -12.03 -3.73 28.13
C GLY A 173 -10.76 -3.22 27.48
N ALA A 174 -10.83 -2.51 26.35
CA ALA A 174 -9.69 -1.78 25.79
C ALA A 174 -9.57 -0.42 26.49
N CYS A 175 -8.48 -0.23 27.23
CA CYS A 175 -8.25 0.96 28.04
C CYS A 175 -7.08 1.80 27.53
N VAL A 176 -7.23 3.11 27.64
CA VAL A 176 -6.17 4.10 27.43
C VAL A 176 -6.02 4.90 28.73
N ARG A 177 -4.82 4.91 29.29
CA ARG A 177 -4.48 5.71 30.48
C ARG A 177 -3.51 6.82 30.08
N THR A 178 -3.96 8.05 30.28
CA THR A 178 -3.24 9.28 29.99
C THR A 178 -2.68 9.86 31.28
N TYR A 179 -1.38 10.11 31.32
CA TYR A 179 -0.69 10.74 32.45
C TYR A 179 -0.52 12.24 32.18
N GLU A 180 -0.36 13.03 33.25
CA GLU A 180 -0.20 14.49 33.20
C GLU A 180 0.96 14.97 32.30
N ASN A 181 2.02 14.16 32.15
CA ASN A 181 3.13 14.43 31.22
C ASN A 181 2.79 14.19 29.73
N GLY A 182 1.51 13.98 29.40
CA GLY A 182 1.03 13.68 28.05
C GLY A 182 1.27 12.23 27.62
N CYS A 183 1.84 11.39 28.49
CA CYS A 183 2.09 9.99 28.18
C CYS A 183 0.77 9.21 28.10
N THR A 184 0.62 8.35 27.09
CA THR A 184 -0.53 7.46 26.98
C THR A 184 -0.09 6.01 26.91
N ILE A 185 -0.67 5.17 27.75
CA ILE A 185 -0.51 3.71 27.69
C ILE A 185 -1.82 3.07 27.27
N ARG A 186 -1.72 2.06 26.42
CA ARG A 186 -2.85 1.23 26.02
C ARG A 186 -2.70 -0.13 26.67
N PHE A 187 -3.75 -0.62 27.30
CA PHE A 187 -3.76 -1.92 27.96
C PHE A 187 -5.16 -2.52 27.92
N GLN A 188 -5.25 -3.83 28.08
CA GLN A 188 -6.52 -4.52 28.26
C GLN A 188 -6.82 -4.56 29.77
N ALA A 189 -8.01 -4.11 30.18
CA ALA A 189 -8.48 -4.26 31.55
C ALA A 189 -8.56 -5.74 31.94
N ALA A 190 -8.43 -6.03 33.23
CA ALA A 190 -8.66 -7.37 33.73
C ALA A 190 -10.15 -7.70 33.67
N ARG A 191 -10.50 -8.94 33.34
CA ARG A 191 -11.90 -9.43 33.37
C ARG A 191 -12.14 -10.12 34.69
N CYS A 192 -12.79 -9.43 35.62
CA CYS A 192 -12.96 -9.86 37.00
C CYS A 192 -14.37 -10.40 37.22
N LEU A 193 -14.51 -11.43 38.03
CA LEU A 193 -15.84 -11.90 38.47
C LEU A 193 -16.31 -11.00 39.60
N ASP A 194 -17.38 -10.25 39.35
CA ASP A 194 -18.09 -9.52 40.39
C ASP A 194 -18.92 -10.51 41.21
N ARG A 195 -18.56 -10.69 42.49
CA ARG A 195 -19.20 -11.65 43.40
C ARG A 195 -20.62 -11.25 43.78
N GLU A 196 -20.94 -9.96 43.78
CA GLU A 196 -22.29 -9.48 44.12
C GLU A 196 -23.28 -9.78 43.00
N THR A 197 -22.86 -9.60 41.75
CA THR A 197 -23.74 -9.77 40.58
C THR A 197 -23.51 -11.09 39.85
N SER A 198 -22.52 -11.88 40.25
CA SER A 198 -22.06 -13.12 39.58
C SER A 198 -21.77 -12.92 38.08
N ARG A 199 -21.33 -11.73 37.68
CA ARG A 199 -21.04 -11.37 36.29
C ARG A 199 -19.58 -10.99 36.11
N TYR A 200 -19.06 -11.22 34.91
CA TYR A 200 -17.72 -10.79 34.56
C TYR A 200 -17.73 -9.33 34.12
N VAL A 201 -16.93 -8.49 34.79
CA VAL A 201 -16.84 -7.05 34.54
C VAL A 201 -15.38 -6.67 34.28
N TRP A 202 -15.16 -5.72 33.38
CA TRP A 202 -13.82 -5.19 33.08
C TRP A 202 -13.38 -4.19 34.15
N ARG A 203 -12.28 -4.48 34.86
CA ARG A 203 -11.68 -3.57 35.87
C ARG A 203 -10.30 -3.06 35.42
N PRO A 204 -10.12 -1.73 35.24
CA PRO A 204 -8.88 -1.15 34.72
C PRO A 204 -7.69 -1.15 35.70
N ASN A 205 -7.95 -1.36 36.99
CA ASN A 205 -6.93 -1.32 38.04
C ASN A 205 -6.53 -2.73 38.54
N GLY A 206 -7.03 -3.78 37.89
CA GLY A 206 -6.93 -5.15 38.38
C GLY A 206 -8.24 -5.63 38.99
N CYS A 207 -8.29 -6.92 39.32
CA CYS A 207 -9.33 -7.43 40.20
C CYS A 207 -8.90 -7.09 41.61
N ASP A 208 -9.78 -6.48 42.39
CA ASP A 208 -9.49 -6.27 43.81
C ASP A 208 -9.40 -7.66 44.44
N ASP A 209 -8.19 -8.03 44.89
CA ASP A 209 -8.02 -9.10 45.86
C ASP A 209 -8.35 -8.44 47.20
N ASP A 210 -9.59 -8.61 47.67
CA ASP A 210 -9.98 -8.16 49.01
C ASP A 210 -9.10 -8.89 50.05
N ASP A 211 -8.17 -8.16 50.66
CA ASP A 211 -7.65 -8.41 52.02
C ASP A 211 -8.30 -7.39 52.98
#